data_AF-A0A431EAB6-F1
#
_entry.id   AF-A0A431EAB6-F1
#
_cell.length_a   1.000
_cell.length_b   1.000
_cell.length_c   1.000
_cell.angle_alpha   90.00
_cell.angle_beta   90.00
_cell.angle_gamma   90.00
#
_symmetry.space_group_name_H-M   'P 1'
#
loop_
_entity.id
_entity.type
_entity.pdbx_description
1 polymer ?
#
loop_
_entity_poly.entity_id
_entity_poly.type
_entity_poly.pdbx_seq_one_letter_code
_entity_poly.pdbx_strand_id
1 'polypeptide(L)'
;MKTPKILGITPSTGCNLRCKFCYLKKEDLADMSIVPFSVNRDKIISFLDRYEVRCISLYGGELLQADEEVMREYVMELYKLVVRYRVEEFIFFTNLTKIPVWVFSLPPNVRNSITISYSHYPYLKLSVSHILRSLMKYQMYGFKVLVTTMFEYSDEIAQAFSRHNIQYEKYPDSAMFNSENDLSDVVSTGESCNHSETLFIFRDKAYDSLEDYFREYGISGGR
;
A
#
# COMPACT_ATOMS: atom_id res chain seq x y z
N MET A 1 25.02 11.49 -6.18
CA MET A 1 24.20 10.29 -6.44
C MET A 1 22.75 10.75 -6.50
N LYS A 2 21.93 10.23 -7.42
CA LYS A 2 20.50 10.56 -7.43
C LYS A 2 19.89 9.93 -6.18
N THR A 3 19.05 10.68 -5.47
CA THR A 3 18.31 10.11 -4.34
C THR A 3 17.30 9.10 -4.89
N PRO A 4 17.33 7.84 -4.43
CA PRO A 4 16.37 6.84 -4.88
C PRO A 4 14.93 7.29 -4.66
N LYS A 5 14.03 6.83 -5.52
CA LYS A 5 12.60 7.14 -5.48
C LYS A 5 11.77 5.90 -5.24
N ILE A 6 10.55 6.13 -4.79
CA ILE A 6 9.48 5.15 -4.64
C ILE A 6 8.40 5.51 -5.64
N LEU A 7 7.85 4.52 -6.34
CA LEU A 7 6.71 4.73 -7.22
C LEU A 7 5.47 4.08 -6.60
N GLY A 8 4.58 4.92 -6.05
CA GLY A 8 3.27 4.51 -5.58
C GLY A 8 2.25 4.51 -6.71
N ILE A 9 1.50 3.43 -6.84
CA ILE A 9 0.50 3.25 -7.89
C ILE A 9 -0.84 2.86 -7.25
N THR A 10 -1.89 3.62 -7.60
CA THR A 10 -3.28 3.37 -7.21
C THR A 10 -4.15 3.10 -8.43
N PRO A 11 -4.27 1.83 -8.86
CA PRO A 11 -5.10 1.49 -10.00
C PRO A 11 -6.60 1.47 -9.66
N SER A 12 -6.95 1.33 -8.37
CA SER A 12 -8.34 1.34 -7.89
C SER A 12 -8.45 1.93 -6.49
N THR A 13 -9.57 2.58 -6.21
CA THR A 13 -9.95 3.10 -4.88
C THR A 13 -10.97 2.20 -4.17
N GLY A 14 -11.53 1.21 -4.86
CA GLY A 14 -12.57 0.34 -4.34
C GLY A 14 -12.10 -0.49 -3.14
N CYS A 15 -12.93 -0.55 -2.10
CA CYS A 15 -12.62 -1.27 -0.87
C CYS A 15 -13.88 -1.89 -0.28
N ASN A 16 -13.77 -2.99 0.46
CA ASN A 16 -14.88 -3.52 1.27
C ASN A 16 -15.06 -2.82 2.62
N LEU A 17 -14.01 -2.19 3.14
CA LEU A 17 -14.08 -1.51 4.42
C LEU A 17 -14.49 -0.05 4.26
N ARG A 18 -15.13 0.50 5.28
CA ARG A 18 -15.52 1.91 5.39
C ARG A 18 -14.95 2.49 6.68
N CYS A 19 -13.62 2.48 6.77
CA CYS A 19 -12.89 2.99 7.93
C CYS A 19 -13.21 4.47 8.13
N LYS A 20 -13.52 4.90 9.37
CA LYS A 20 -13.89 6.30 9.65
C LYS A 20 -12.74 7.29 9.43
N PHE A 21 -11.50 6.80 9.47
CA PHE A 21 -10.26 7.53 9.25
C PHE A 21 -9.74 7.41 7.81
N CYS A 22 -10.52 6.85 6.88
CA CYS A 22 -10.08 6.75 5.49
C CYS A 22 -10.17 8.12 4.80
N TYR A 23 -9.11 8.52 4.09
CA TYR A 23 -9.08 9.76 3.32
C TYR A 23 -9.92 9.70 2.03
N LEU A 24 -10.20 8.49 1.52
CA LEU A 24 -11.04 8.29 0.33
C LEU A 24 -12.51 8.48 0.69
N LYS A 25 -13.28 9.13 -0.19
CA LYS A 25 -14.71 9.35 0.04
C LYS A 25 -15.48 8.04 -0.14
N LYS A 26 -16.69 7.98 0.41
CA LYS A 26 -17.52 6.75 0.37
C LYS A 26 -17.83 6.32 -1.07
N GLU A 27 -17.99 7.29 -1.94
CA GLU A 27 -18.26 7.11 -3.36
C GLU A 27 -17.05 6.51 -4.07
N ASP A 28 -15.84 7.00 -3.77
CA ASP A 28 -14.58 6.47 -4.31
C ASP A 28 -14.33 5.03 -3.83
N LEU A 29 -14.64 4.74 -2.57
CA LEU A 29 -14.51 3.40 -1.98
C LEU A 29 -15.54 2.40 -2.55
N ALA A 30 -16.64 2.88 -3.16
CA ALA A 30 -17.63 2.04 -3.82
C ALA A 30 -17.25 1.71 -5.27
N ASP A 31 -16.34 2.47 -5.88
CA ASP A 31 -15.85 2.24 -7.24
C ASP A 31 -14.80 1.12 -7.26
N MET A 32 -15.23 -0.10 -7.57
CA MET A 32 -14.37 -1.27 -7.73
C MET A 32 -13.63 -1.33 -9.07
N SER A 33 -13.78 -0.31 -9.94
CA SER A 33 -13.09 -0.31 -11.23
C SER A 33 -11.58 -0.25 -11.04
N ILE A 34 -10.88 -0.99 -11.89
CA ILE A 34 -9.43 -0.96 -12.00
C ILE A 34 -9.09 -0.18 -13.26
N VAL A 35 -8.25 0.85 -13.15
CA VAL A 35 -7.66 1.49 -14.32
C VAL A 35 -6.72 0.49 -15.00
N PRO A 36 -6.92 0.15 -16.29
CA PRO A 36 -6.07 -0.81 -16.97
C PRO A 36 -4.61 -0.36 -17.01
N PHE A 37 -3.67 -1.30 -16.94
CA PHE A 37 -2.24 -1.01 -16.97
C PHE A 37 -1.83 -0.16 -18.19
N SER A 38 -2.45 -0.41 -19.34
CA SER A 38 -2.21 0.33 -20.59
C SER A 38 -2.41 1.84 -20.46
N VAL A 39 -3.32 2.30 -19.61
CA VAL A 39 -3.61 3.74 -19.39
C VAL A 39 -2.44 4.46 -18.70
N ASN A 40 -1.71 3.74 -17.85
CA ASN A 40 -0.60 4.29 -17.06
C ASN A 40 0.78 3.85 -17.55
N ARG A 41 0.85 2.90 -18.50
CA ARG A 41 2.08 2.30 -18.98
C ARG A 41 3.16 3.34 -19.31
N ASP A 42 2.82 4.33 -20.13
CA ASP A 42 3.80 5.32 -20.58
C ASP A 42 4.21 6.27 -19.45
N LYS A 43 3.31 6.54 -18.49
CA LYS A 43 3.61 7.34 -17.29
C LYS A 43 4.58 6.60 -16.37
N ILE A 44 4.32 5.30 -16.13
CA ILE A 44 5.17 4.42 -15.33
C ILE A 44 6.56 4.34 -15.97
N ILE A 45 6.64 4.06 -17.27
CA ILE A 45 7.91 3.98 -18.00
C ILE A 45 8.65 5.33 -17.93
N SER A 46 7.96 6.45 -18.13
CA SER A 46 8.57 7.78 -18.02
C SER A 46 9.19 8.04 -16.64
N PHE A 47 8.54 7.59 -15.56
CA PHE A 47 9.12 7.71 -14.21
C PHE A 47 10.32 6.79 -14.02
N LEU A 48 10.23 5.54 -14.46
CA LEU A 48 11.32 4.57 -14.36
C LEU A 48 12.55 4.96 -15.21
N ASP A 49 12.34 5.66 -16.34
CA ASP A 49 13.43 6.18 -17.18
C ASP A 49 14.10 7.43 -16.58
N ARG A 50 13.32 8.26 -15.86
CA ARG A 50 13.80 9.55 -15.32
C ARG A 50 14.47 9.40 -13.95
N TYR A 51 13.95 8.51 -13.12
CA TYR A 51 14.32 8.36 -11.72
C TYR A 51 14.87 6.96 -11.42
N GLU A 52 15.78 6.89 -10.45
CA GLU A 52 16.21 5.62 -9.88
C GLU A 52 15.14 5.14 -8.89
N VAL A 53 14.24 4.26 -9.35
CA VAL A 53 13.16 3.73 -8.51
C VAL A 53 13.60 2.44 -7.84
N ARG A 54 13.69 2.43 -6.52
CA ARG A 54 14.06 1.22 -5.74
C ARG A 54 12.86 0.40 -5.31
N CYS A 55 11.69 1.02 -5.21
CA CYS A 55 10.48 0.38 -4.74
C CYS A 55 9.29 0.77 -5.61
N ILE A 56 8.46 -0.21 -5.97
CA ILE A 56 7.10 0.02 -6.49
C ILE A 56 6.09 -0.45 -5.43
N SER A 57 5.17 0.42 -5.06
CA SER A 57 4.08 0.08 -4.14
C SER A 57 2.73 0.14 -4.83
N LEU A 58 1.90 -0.87 -4.61
CA LEU A 58 0.49 -0.90 -4.98
C LEU A 58 -0.36 -0.59 -3.75
N TYR A 59 -1.05 0.56 -3.79
CA TYR A 59 -1.89 1.06 -2.69
C TYR A 59 -3.19 1.66 -3.23
N GLY A 60 -4.20 1.89 -2.38
CA GLY A 60 -5.50 2.40 -2.80
C GLY A 60 -6.61 1.98 -1.83
N GLY A 61 -7.69 1.44 -2.38
CA GLY A 61 -8.68 0.70 -1.60
C GLY A 61 -8.17 -0.70 -1.20
N GLU A 62 -9.03 -1.72 -1.28
CA GLU A 62 -8.61 -3.12 -1.12
C GLU A 62 -8.35 -3.75 -2.48
N LEU A 63 -7.14 -3.51 -3.02
CA LEU A 63 -6.77 -3.92 -4.37
C LEU A 63 -6.89 -5.43 -4.60
N LEU A 64 -6.62 -6.23 -3.56
CA LEU A 64 -6.69 -7.69 -3.65
C LEU A 64 -8.14 -8.22 -3.68
N GLN A 65 -9.13 -7.37 -3.46
CA GLN A 65 -10.56 -7.68 -3.61
C GLN A 65 -11.13 -7.31 -4.97
N ALA A 66 -10.48 -6.40 -5.70
CA ALA A 66 -10.91 -6.04 -7.05
C ALA A 66 -10.90 -7.26 -7.99
N ASP A 67 -11.35 -7.08 -9.24
CA ASP A 67 -11.39 -8.16 -10.22
C ASP A 67 -10.04 -8.89 -10.29
N GLU A 68 -10.08 -10.18 -9.95
CA GLU A 68 -8.88 -10.95 -9.65
C GLU A 68 -8.02 -11.18 -10.90
N GLU A 69 -8.68 -11.37 -12.05
CA GLU A 69 -8.00 -11.59 -13.32
C GLU A 69 -7.34 -10.30 -13.80
N VAL A 70 -8.10 -9.19 -13.77
CA VAL A 70 -7.60 -7.87 -14.18
C VAL A 70 -6.45 -7.40 -13.26
N MET A 71 -6.58 -7.58 -11.94
CA MET A 71 -5.53 -7.20 -10.99
C MET A 71 -4.27 -8.07 -11.17
N ARG A 72 -4.45 -9.38 -11.38
CA ARG A 72 -3.32 -10.28 -11.65
C ARG A 72 -2.59 -9.85 -12.93
N GLU A 73 -3.31 -9.58 -14.01
CA GLU A 73 -2.70 -9.09 -15.26
C GLU A 73 -1.95 -7.78 -15.04
N TYR A 74 -2.56 -6.82 -14.34
CA TYR A 74 -1.94 -5.53 -14.00
C TYR A 74 -0.61 -5.72 -13.25
N VAL A 75 -0.61 -6.59 -12.24
CA VAL A 75 0.59 -6.91 -11.46
C VAL A 75 1.64 -7.60 -12.32
N MET A 76 1.26 -8.56 -13.16
CA MET A 76 2.22 -9.25 -14.03
C MET A 76 2.89 -8.30 -15.04
N GLU A 77 2.17 -7.31 -15.56
CA GLU A 77 2.77 -6.25 -16.38
C GLU A 77 3.74 -5.37 -15.58
N LEU A 78 3.39 -5.01 -14.34
CA LEU A 78 4.31 -4.31 -13.45
C LEU A 78 5.57 -5.13 -13.16
N TYR A 79 5.47 -6.44 -12.94
CA TYR A 79 6.62 -7.30 -12.69
C TYR A 79 7.61 -7.33 -13.86
N LYS A 80 7.13 -7.26 -15.11
CA LYS A 80 8.01 -7.10 -16.27
C LYS A 80 8.86 -5.84 -16.16
N LEU A 81 8.27 -4.74 -15.67
CA LEU A 81 8.98 -3.49 -15.45
C LEU A 81 9.93 -3.57 -14.23
N VAL A 82 9.50 -4.18 -13.13
CA VAL A 82 10.34 -4.41 -11.95
C VAL A 82 11.62 -5.14 -12.33
N VAL A 83 11.51 -6.22 -13.10
CA VAL A 83 12.68 -6.99 -13.56
C VAL A 83 13.54 -6.17 -14.53
N ARG A 84 12.92 -5.48 -15.49
CA ARG A 84 13.64 -4.67 -16.49
C ARG A 84 14.44 -3.53 -15.85
N TYR A 85 13.85 -2.82 -14.90
CA TYR A 85 14.45 -1.67 -14.24
C TYR A 85 15.19 -2.03 -12.95
N ARG A 86 15.25 -3.31 -12.60
CA ARG A 86 15.90 -3.84 -11.39
C ARG A 86 15.39 -3.15 -10.12
N VAL A 87 14.09 -2.91 -10.06
CA VAL A 87 13.42 -2.43 -8.85
C VAL A 87 13.62 -3.49 -7.76
N GLU A 88 14.11 -3.06 -6.60
CA GLU A 88 14.54 -3.97 -5.53
C GLU A 88 13.37 -4.62 -4.81
N GLU A 89 12.29 -3.86 -4.64
CA GLU A 89 11.15 -4.26 -3.80
C GLU A 89 9.81 -3.93 -4.45
N PHE A 90 8.87 -4.86 -4.30
CA PHE A 90 7.48 -4.69 -4.70
C PHE A 90 6.56 -4.85 -3.49
N ILE A 91 5.78 -3.82 -3.17
CA ILE A 91 4.98 -3.76 -1.94
C ILE A 91 3.48 -3.78 -2.26
N PHE A 92 2.74 -4.67 -1.62
CA PHE A 92 1.28 -4.63 -1.57
C PHE A 92 0.78 -4.01 -0.27
N PHE A 93 -0.20 -3.12 -0.36
CA PHE A 93 -0.97 -2.67 0.79
C PHE A 93 -2.33 -3.38 0.83
N THR A 94 -2.71 -3.92 1.98
CA THR A 94 -4.00 -4.64 2.15
C THR A 94 -4.52 -4.51 3.59
N ASN A 95 -5.82 -4.70 3.76
CA ASN A 95 -6.49 -4.87 5.04
C ASN A 95 -6.67 -6.35 5.44
N LEU A 96 -6.09 -7.29 4.67
CA LEU A 96 -6.14 -8.76 4.85
C LEU A 96 -7.52 -9.43 4.72
N THR A 97 -8.58 -8.72 4.32
CA THR A 97 -9.91 -9.32 4.21
C THR A 97 -10.04 -10.35 3.07
N LYS A 98 -9.22 -10.25 2.02
CA LYS A 98 -9.10 -11.24 0.94
C LYS A 98 -7.63 -11.42 0.58
N ILE A 99 -7.21 -12.67 0.37
CA ILE A 99 -5.86 -13.03 -0.05
C ILE A 99 -5.95 -13.94 -1.29
N PRO A 100 -5.80 -13.41 -2.50
CA PRO A 100 -5.81 -14.20 -3.72
C PRO A 100 -4.64 -15.18 -3.77
N VAL A 101 -4.89 -16.40 -4.25
CA VAL A 101 -3.86 -17.46 -4.29
C VAL A 101 -2.71 -17.09 -5.21
N TRP A 102 -2.99 -16.36 -6.30
CA TRP A 102 -1.97 -15.98 -7.29
C TRP A 102 -0.88 -15.08 -6.72
N VAL A 103 -1.15 -14.33 -5.63
CA VAL A 103 -0.14 -13.49 -4.96
C VAL A 103 1.05 -14.34 -4.48
N PHE A 104 0.79 -15.58 -4.05
CA PHE A 104 1.83 -16.50 -3.62
C PHE A 104 2.60 -17.16 -4.78
N SER A 105 2.17 -16.93 -6.02
CA SER A 105 2.84 -17.39 -7.24
C SER A 105 3.69 -16.31 -7.90
N LEU A 106 3.87 -15.16 -7.23
CA LEU A 106 4.69 -14.07 -7.75
C LEU A 106 6.18 -14.49 -7.84
N PRO A 107 6.92 -13.98 -8.85
CA PRO A 107 8.32 -14.35 -9.05
C PRO A 107 9.19 -14.12 -7.79
N PRO A 108 9.98 -15.11 -7.36
CA PRO A 108 10.78 -15.02 -6.13
C PRO A 108 12.08 -14.21 -6.29
N ASN A 109 12.43 -13.83 -7.52
CA ASN A 109 13.63 -13.03 -7.83
C ASN A 109 13.45 -11.52 -7.56
N VAL A 110 12.26 -11.13 -7.10
CA VAL A 110 11.94 -9.79 -6.63
C VAL A 110 11.63 -9.90 -5.14
N ARG A 111 12.13 -8.95 -4.32
CA ARG A 111 11.72 -8.90 -2.91
C ARG A 111 10.26 -8.46 -2.85
N ASN A 112 9.39 -9.38 -2.44
CA ASN A 112 7.97 -9.12 -2.30
C ASN A 112 7.66 -8.78 -0.85
N SER A 113 6.91 -7.70 -0.65
CA SER A 113 6.53 -7.23 0.67
C SER A 113 5.05 -7.01 0.74
N ILE A 114 4.50 -7.22 1.92
CA ILE A 114 3.10 -6.91 2.21
C ILE A 114 3.00 -6.07 3.47
N THR A 115 2.34 -4.92 3.32
CA THR A 115 2.03 -4.00 4.40
C THR A 115 0.55 -4.11 4.70
N ILE A 116 0.25 -4.37 5.97
CA ILE A 116 -1.09 -4.73 6.41
C ILE A 116 -1.60 -3.64 7.32
N SER A 117 -2.60 -2.89 6.85
CA SER A 117 -3.23 -1.84 7.64
C SER A 117 -4.28 -2.46 8.55
N TYR A 118 -3.86 -2.83 9.76
CA TYR A 118 -4.70 -3.39 10.79
C TYR A 118 -4.88 -2.40 11.94
N SER A 119 -6.07 -1.84 12.04
CA SER A 119 -6.49 -1.04 13.17
C SER A 119 -7.56 -1.82 13.92
N HIS A 120 -7.37 -2.07 15.22
CA HIS A 120 -8.37 -2.76 16.05
C HIS A 120 -9.58 -1.83 16.26
N TYR A 121 -10.38 -1.68 15.22
CA TYR A 121 -11.61 -0.91 15.22
C TYR A 121 -12.77 -1.88 15.45
N PRO A 122 -13.83 -1.52 16.21
CA PRO A 122 -14.95 -2.41 16.56
C PRO A 122 -15.71 -3.05 15.38
N TYR A 123 -15.36 -2.74 14.13
CA TYR A 123 -15.97 -3.31 12.92
C TYR A 123 -15.14 -4.41 12.24
N LEU A 124 -13.83 -4.51 12.52
CA LEU A 124 -12.99 -5.58 12.00
C LEU A 124 -13.10 -6.80 12.92
N LYS A 125 -14.10 -7.66 12.65
CA LYS A 125 -14.25 -8.97 13.32
C LYS A 125 -13.21 -10.00 12.85
N LEU A 126 -12.00 -9.58 12.48
CA LEU A 126 -10.91 -10.52 12.21
C LEU A 126 -10.30 -10.93 13.54
N SER A 127 -10.36 -12.23 13.86
CA SER A 127 -9.71 -12.72 15.07
C SER A 127 -8.19 -12.59 14.94
N VAL A 128 -7.50 -12.36 16.07
CA VAL A 128 -6.04 -12.34 16.13
C VAL A 128 -5.44 -13.59 15.47
N SER A 129 -6.05 -14.77 15.71
CA SER A 129 -5.63 -16.02 15.09
C SER A 129 -5.79 -16.07 13.56
N HIS A 130 -6.76 -15.36 12.98
CA HIS A 130 -6.89 -15.25 11.53
C HIS A 130 -5.77 -14.38 10.94
N ILE A 131 -5.48 -13.26 11.60
CA ILE A 131 -4.41 -12.33 11.20
C ILE A 131 -3.06 -13.06 11.27
N LEU A 132 -2.72 -13.66 12.40
CA LEU A 132 -1.46 -14.40 12.57
C LEU A 132 -1.28 -15.50 11.53
N ARG A 133 -2.32 -16.30 11.26
CA ARG A 133 -2.26 -17.34 10.22
C ARG A 133 -1.96 -16.76 8.84
N SER A 134 -2.56 -15.62 8.52
CA SER A 134 -2.35 -14.94 7.23
C SER A 134 -0.93 -14.38 7.14
N LEU A 135 -0.44 -13.71 8.19
CA LEU A 135 0.92 -13.16 8.28
C LEU A 135 1.98 -14.26 8.14
N MET A 136 1.81 -15.34 8.90
CA MET A 136 2.71 -16.49 8.83
C MET A 136 2.69 -17.14 7.44
N LYS A 137 1.53 -17.22 6.78
CA LYS A 137 1.43 -17.71 5.41
C LYS A 137 2.27 -16.85 4.46
N TYR A 138 2.19 -15.52 4.53
CA TYR A 138 3.05 -14.66 3.70
C TYR A 138 4.54 -14.87 3.96
N GLN A 139 4.96 -14.96 5.23
CA GLN A 139 6.36 -15.26 5.58
C GLN A 139 6.82 -16.61 5.02
N MET A 140 5.98 -17.64 5.06
CA MET A 140 6.30 -18.96 4.49
C MET A 140 6.55 -18.91 2.98
N TYR A 141 5.91 -17.97 2.27
CA TYR A 141 6.13 -17.74 0.83
C TYR A 141 7.22 -16.68 0.57
N GLY A 142 8.01 -16.32 1.58
CA GLY A 142 9.17 -15.44 1.44
C GLY A 142 8.86 -13.94 1.40
N PHE A 143 7.62 -13.55 1.72
CA PHE A 143 7.29 -12.13 1.80
C PHE A 143 7.90 -11.50 3.05
N LYS A 144 8.42 -10.28 2.91
CA LYS A 144 8.61 -9.39 4.06
C LYS A 144 7.24 -8.88 4.50
N VAL A 145 6.94 -9.00 5.77
CA VAL A 145 5.62 -8.66 6.33
C VAL A 145 5.75 -7.52 7.31
N LEU A 146 4.98 -6.46 7.09
CA LEU A 146 4.86 -5.31 7.98
C LEU A 146 3.38 -5.12 8.35
N VAL A 147 3.09 -4.93 9.64
CA VAL A 147 1.74 -4.57 10.11
C VAL A 147 1.74 -3.12 10.55
N THR A 148 0.86 -2.30 9.99
CA THR A 148 0.66 -0.90 10.38
C THR A 148 -0.69 -0.70 11.04
N THR A 149 -0.76 0.15 12.06
CA THR A 149 -1.99 0.46 12.79
C THR A 149 -2.15 1.95 13.02
N MET A 150 -3.39 2.44 13.00
CA MET A 150 -3.73 3.81 13.40
C MET A 150 -3.89 3.97 14.91
N PHE A 151 -4.07 2.87 15.64
CA PHE A 151 -4.32 2.86 17.09
C PHE A 151 -3.33 1.95 17.80
N GLU A 152 -3.18 2.12 19.11
CA GLU A 152 -2.33 1.21 19.89
C GLU A 152 -2.82 -0.24 19.78
N TYR A 153 -1.87 -1.16 19.61
CA TYR A 153 -2.15 -2.58 19.71
C TYR A 153 -2.45 -2.93 21.17
N SER A 154 -3.36 -3.87 21.40
CA SER A 154 -3.43 -4.49 22.74
C SER A 154 -2.13 -5.23 23.03
N ASP A 155 -1.75 -5.31 24.31
CA ASP A 155 -0.56 -6.05 24.76
C ASP A 155 -0.55 -7.49 24.23
N GLU A 156 -1.72 -8.13 24.15
CA GLU A 156 -1.87 -9.48 23.60
C GLU A 156 -1.42 -9.57 22.13
N ILE A 157 -1.81 -8.60 21.30
CA ILE A 157 -1.45 -8.58 19.87
C ILE A 157 0.03 -8.25 19.71
N ALA A 158 0.55 -7.27 20.45
CA ALA A 158 1.96 -6.91 20.41
C ALA A 158 2.85 -8.10 20.84
N GLN A 159 2.47 -8.82 21.90
CA GLN A 159 3.16 -10.04 22.32
C GLN A 159 3.08 -11.14 21.25
N ALA A 160 1.92 -11.33 20.62
CA ALA A 160 1.77 -12.32 19.56
C ALA A 160 2.67 -12.01 18.35
N PHE A 161 2.70 -10.75 17.89
CA PHE A 161 3.58 -10.35 16.79
C PHE A 161 5.06 -10.53 17.13
N SER A 162 5.45 -10.15 18.35
CA SER A 162 6.83 -10.34 18.83
C SER A 162 7.24 -11.82 18.86
N ARG A 163 6.38 -12.72 19.33
CA ARG A 163 6.63 -14.18 19.36
C ARG A 163 6.84 -14.79 17.97
N HIS A 164 6.25 -14.19 16.94
CA HIS A 164 6.30 -14.68 15.56
C HIS A 164 7.24 -13.87 14.66
N ASN A 165 8.09 -13.00 15.23
CA ASN A 165 8.99 -12.11 14.47
C ASN A 165 8.25 -11.31 13.37
N ILE A 166 7.03 -10.87 13.67
CA ILE A 166 6.25 -10.02 12.79
C ILE A 166 6.64 -8.58 13.09
N GLN A 167 7.13 -7.85 12.08
CA GLN A 167 7.40 -6.43 12.20
C GLN A 167 6.07 -5.67 12.26
N TYR A 168 5.95 -4.76 13.21
CA TYR A 168 4.77 -3.91 13.34
C TYR A 168 5.15 -2.49 13.73
N GLU A 169 4.40 -1.54 13.20
CA GLU A 169 4.60 -0.11 13.42
C GLU A 169 3.25 0.55 13.73
N LYS A 170 3.27 1.51 14.66
CA LYS A 170 2.14 2.41 14.91
C LYS A 170 2.33 3.62 13.99
N TYR A 171 1.30 4.02 13.26
CA TYR A 171 1.30 5.32 12.61
C TYR A 171 1.43 6.40 13.70
N PRO A 172 2.25 7.44 13.50
CA PRO A 172 2.34 8.53 14.46
C PRO A 172 0.94 9.12 14.71
N ASP A 173 0.63 9.62 15.91
CA ASP A 173 -0.74 10.06 16.24
C ASP A 173 -1.20 11.25 15.36
N SER A 174 -0.26 12.01 14.82
CA SER A 174 -0.48 13.05 13.79
C SER A 174 -0.95 12.48 12.44
N ALA A 175 -0.83 11.16 12.23
CA ALA A 175 -1.36 10.45 11.08
C ALA A 175 -2.89 10.32 11.07
N MET A 176 -3.55 10.61 12.19
CA MET A 176 -5.00 10.46 12.30
C MET A 176 -5.72 11.45 11.39
N PHE A 177 -6.17 10.94 10.24
CA PHE A 177 -7.02 11.62 9.25
C PHE A 177 -8.37 12.04 9.87
N ASN A 178 -8.38 13.15 10.61
CA ASN A 178 -9.56 13.97 10.77
C ASN A 178 -9.49 15.07 9.71
N SER A 179 -10.65 15.59 9.26
CA SER A 179 -10.75 16.72 8.32
C SER A 179 -10.08 18.01 8.78
N GLU A 180 -9.45 18.01 9.96
CA GLU A 180 -8.79 19.12 10.62
C GLU A 180 -7.30 18.84 10.94
N ASN A 181 -6.78 17.63 10.66
CA ASN A 181 -5.41 17.27 11.01
C ASN A 181 -4.48 17.30 9.79
N ASP A 182 -3.28 17.84 10.03
CA ASP A 182 -2.22 18.03 9.05
C ASP A 182 -1.60 16.68 8.63
N LEU A 183 -1.55 16.42 7.33
CA LEU A 183 -1.16 15.14 6.76
C LEU A 183 0.34 15.02 6.48
N SER A 184 1.09 16.08 6.73
CA SER A 184 2.54 16.16 6.58
C SER A 184 3.29 15.16 7.48
N ASP A 185 2.68 14.75 8.60
CA ASP A 185 3.31 13.87 9.59
C ASP A 185 2.93 12.37 9.45
N VAL A 186 2.01 12.02 8.54
CA VAL A 186 1.32 10.70 8.58
C VAL A 186 2.22 9.52 8.20
N VAL A 187 3.37 9.71 7.55
CA VAL A 187 3.92 8.61 6.73
C VAL A 187 5.44 8.44 6.78
N SER A 188 6.07 8.78 7.90
CA SER A 188 7.45 8.37 8.17
C SER A 188 7.51 6.99 8.85
N THR A 189 6.85 5.97 8.30
CA THR A 189 6.85 4.62 8.90
C THR A 189 7.61 3.65 8.01
N GLY A 190 8.88 3.44 8.40
CA GLY A 190 9.86 2.56 7.76
C GLY A 190 10.90 3.32 6.93
N GLU A 191 12.18 2.95 7.06
CA GLU A 191 13.29 3.39 6.18
C GLU A 191 12.99 3.17 4.67
N SER A 192 11.91 2.46 4.33
CA SER A 192 11.46 2.15 2.98
C SER A 192 10.49 3.14 2.35
N CYS A 193 9.97 4.14 3.07
CA CYS A 193 8.93 5.07 2.56
C CYS A 193 9.18 6.55 2.88
N ASN A 194 10.28 7.12 2.37
CA ASN A 194 10.51 8.56 2.43
C ASN A 194 9.64 9.30 1.37
N HIS A 195 8.80 10.22 1.82
CA HIS A 195 7.79 10.88 0.96
C HIS A 195 8.31 11.97 0.04
N SER A 196 9.38 12.67 0.45
CA SER A 196 10.14 13.54 -0.45
C SER A 196 10.69 12.78 -1.68
N GLU A 197 10.65 11.45 -1.61
CA GLU A 197 11.13 10.52 -2.60
C GLU A 197 10.02 9.72 -3.30
N THR A 198 8.73 9.98 -3.02
CA THR A 198 7.64 9.22 -3.62
C THR A 198 7.01 9.94 -4.82
N LEU A 199 6.94 9.24 -5.95
CA LEU A 199 6.19 9.57 -7.15
C LEU A 199 4.88 8.81 -7.12
N PHE A 200 3.78 9.43 -7.56
CA PHE A 200 2.46 8.82 -7.46
C PHE A 200 1.77 8.73 -8.81
N ILE A 201 1.13 7.60 -9.07
CA ILE A 201 0.14 7.46 -10.12
C ILE A 201 -1.17 7.09 -9.44
N PHE A 202 -2.10 8.04 -9.38
CA PHE A 202 -3.42 7.82 -8.82
C PHE A 202 -4.45 7.76 -9.95
N ARG A 203 -5.09 6.61 -10.08
CA ARG A 203 -6.00 6.29 -11.19
C ARG A 203 -5.28 6.50 -12.52
N ASP A 204 -5.61 7.55 -13.26
CA ASP A 204 -5.06 7.87 -14.56
C ASP A 204 -4.10 9.08 -14.55
N LYS A 205 -3.85 9.68 -13.37
CA LYS A 205 -3.04 10.89 -13.19
C LYS A 205 -1.73 10.59 -12.49
N ALA A 206 -0.69 11.33 -12.85
CA ALA A 206 0.65 11.20 -12.28
C ALA A 206 1.06 12.48 -11.56
N TYR A 207 1.75 12.32 -10.43
CA TYR A 207 2.17 13.38 -9.52
C TYR A 207 3.63 13.16 -9.14
N ASP A 208 4.43 14.23 -9.17
CA ASP A 208 5.84 14.18 -8.80
C ASP A 208 6.06 14.32 -7.28
N SER A 209 4.99 14.58 -6.52
CA SER A 209 4.99 14.68 -5.06
C SER A 209 3.63 14.29 -4.46
N LEU A 210 3.60 13.93 -3.17
CA LEU A 210 2.36 13.66 -2.45
C LEU A 210 1.56 14.95 -2.22
N GLU A 211 2.25 16.06 -2.02
CA GLU A 211 1.65 17.38 -1.82
C GLU A 211 0.84 17.84 -3.03
N ASP A 212 1.34 17.60 -4.24
CA ASP A 212 0.62 17.94 -5.47
C ASP A 212 -0.65 17.08 -5.62
N TYR A 213 -0.57 15.79 -5.27
CA TYR A 213 -1.73 14.90 -5.21
C TYR A 213 -2.78 15.42 -4.21
N PHE A 214 -2.40 15.71 -2.96
CA PHE A 214 -3.34 16.20 -1.96
C PHE A 214 -3.98 17.53 -2.33
N ARG A 215 -3.19 18.45 -2.92
CA ARG A 215 -3.69 19.74 -3.40
C ARG A 215 -4.77 19.57 -4.45
N GLU A 216 -4.59 18.67 -5.41
CA GLU A 216 -5.57 18.44 -6.48
C GLU A 216 -6.89 17.84 -5.96
N TYR A 217 -6.82 16.91 -5.00
CA TYR A 217 -8.01 16.24 -4.46
C TYR A 217 -8.70 17.02 -3.34
N GLY A 218 -8.26 18.25 -3.06
CA GLY A 218 -8.83 19.08 -2.00
C GLY A 218 -8.65 18.45 -0.62
N ILE A 219 -7.64 17.61 -0.46
CA ILE A 219 -7.23 17.04 0.81
C ILE A 219 -6.38 18.12 1.47
N SER A 220 -7.01 18.93 2.32
CA SER A 220 -6.40 20.12 2.90
C SER A 220 -5.31 19.75 3.91
N GLY A 221 -4.05 19.81 3.47
CA GLY A 221 -2.91 20.12 4.35
C GLY A 221 -2.93 21.63 4.61
N GLY A 222 -3.41 22.02 5.79
CA GLY A 222 -3.36 23.42 6.23
C GLY A 222 -1.94 23.77 6.61
N ARG A 223 -1.40 24.80 5.94
CA ARG A 223 -0.10 25.47 6.20
C ARG A 223 0.38 25.48 7.65
#